data_AF-A0A1J3DFP6-F1
#
_entry.id   AF-A0A1J3DFP6-F1
#
_cell.length_a   1.000
_cell.length_b   1.000
_cell.length_c   1.000
_cell.angle_alpha   90.00
_cell.angle_beta   90.00
_cell.angle_gamma   90.00
#
_symmetry.space_group_name_H-M   'P 1'
#
loop_
_entity.id
_entity.type
_entity.pdbx_description
1 polymer ?
#
loop_
_entity_poly.entity_id
_entity_poly.type
_entity_poly.pdbx_seq_one_letter_code
_entity_poly.pdbx_strand_id
1 'polypeptide(L)'
;MYLRSASYAHLIKSPTATCSSRALLRKKYIWQKQKTFASGLCTNHTILKLMLQVIVYAVWRERNGRIFSASSTPLSAVKRAVDRTIRDRLLSFPASDSRRSFLEVYFSCISSPI
;
A
#
# COMPACT_ATOMS: atom_id res chain seq x y z
N MET A 1 55.56 58.34 6.39
CA MET A 1 55.31 56.89 6.29
C MET A 1 54.92 56.38 7.68
N TYR A 2 53.63 56.22 7.95
CA TYR A 2 53.10 55.72 9.24
C TYR A 2 52.33 54.40 8.99
N LEU A 3 52.59 53.41 9.84
CA LEU A 3 51.97 52.09 9.89
C LEU A 3 50.51 52.16 10.35
N ARG A 4 49.63 51.34 9.76
CA ARG A 4 48.51 50.72 10.52
C ARG A 4 48.00 49.44 9.85
N SER A 5 48.20 48.35 10.58
CA SER A 5 47.60 47.03 10.41
C SER A 5 46.10 47.08 10.76
N ALA A 6 45.23 46.45 9.97
CA ALA A 6 43.93 45.94 10.43
C ALA A 6 43.30 44.97 9.41
N SER A 7 43.41 43.69 9.75
CA SER A 7 42.56 42.59 9.34
C SER A 7 41.08 42.97 9.24
N TYR A 8 40.44 42.70 8.10
CA TYR A 8 39.00 42.50 8.04
C TYR A 8 38.72 41.08 7.53
N ALA A 9 38.41 40.24 8.51
CA ALA A 9 37.81 38.94 8.34
C ALA A 9 36.60 39.02 7.40
N HIS A 10 36.68 38.34 6.26
CA HIS A 10 35.53 38.00 5.44
C HIS A 10 34.72 36.89 6.15
N LEU A 11 34.08 37.26 7.27
CA LEU A 11 33.13 36.43 7.99
C LEU A 11 31.74 36.60 7.39
N ILE A 12 31.27 35.50 6.78
CA ILE A 12 29.92 34.94 6.87
C ILE A 12 28.79 35.71 6.16
N LYS A 13 28.20 35.01 5.19
CA LYS A 13 26.78 34.62 5.28
C LYS A 13 26.52 33.35 4.47
N SER A 14 26.83 32.21 5.08
CA SER A 14 26.08 30.98 4.81
C SER A 14 24.59 31.30 5.00
N PRO A 15 23.69 30.81 4.12
CA PRO A 15 22.27 31.14 4.22
C PRO A 15 21.74 30.62 5.56
N THR A 16 21.35 31.56 6.42
CA THR A 16 20.52 31.30 7.58
C THR A 16 19.18 30.77 7.08
N ALA A 17 19.10 29.45 6.84
CA ALA A 17 17.83 28.76 6.74
C ALA A 17 17.12 28.95 8.08
N THR A 18 16.15 29.86 8.08
CA THR A 18 15.34 30.22 9.23
C THR A 18 14.78 28.96 9.90
N CYS A 19 14.74 28.97 11.24
CA CYS A 19 14.15 27.90 12.06
C CYS A 19 12.74 27.50 11.57
N SER A 20 12.02 28.46 10.98
CA SER A 20 10.71 28.27 10.32
C SER A 20 10.76 27.33 9.11
N SER A 21 11.73 27.49 8.20
CA SER A 21 11.84 26.65 7.00
C SER A 21 12.18 25.19 7.32
N ARG A 22 13.04 24.93 8.33
CA ARG A 22 13.31 23.55 8.80
C ARG A 22 12.11 22.92 9.49
N ALA A 23 11.37 23.68 10.31
CA ALA A 23 10.17 23.20 10.98
C ALA A 23 9.04 22.89 9.98
N LEU A 24 8.89 23.70 8.94
CA LEU A 24 7.94 23.45 7.85
C LEU A 24 8.36 22.26 6.99
N LEU A 25 9.64 22.10 6.64
CA LEU A 25 10.13 20.91 5.93
C LEU A 25 9.98 19.65 6.78
N ARG A 26 10.23 19.70 8.09
CA ARG A 26 9.98 18.59 9.02
C ARG A 26 8.50 18.26 9.13
N LYS A 27 7.63 19.26 9.29
CA LYS A 27 6.17 19.06 9.29
C LYS A 27 5.73 18.46 7.96
N LYS A 28 6.15 19.02 6.83
CA LYS A 28 5.82 18.51 5.49
C LYS A 28 6.32 17.07 5.30
N TYR A 29 7.53 16.75 5.74
CA TYR A 29 8.08 15.38 5.73
C TYR A 29 7.28 14.43 6.63
N ILE A 30 6.92 14.84 7.85
CA ILE A 30 6.11 14.03 8.79
C ILE A 30 4.71 13.79 8.20
N TRP A 31 4.04 14.83 7.69
CA TRP A 31 2.73 14.73 7.03
C TRP A 31 2.80 13.85 5.76
N GLN A 32 3.84 13.99 4.94
CA GLN A 32 4.06 13.14 3.76
C GLN A 32 4.25 11.67 4.15
N LYS A 33 5.08 11.40 5.17
CA LYS A 33 5.39 10.06 5.66
C LYS A 33 4.17 9.38 6.29
N GLN A 34 3.33 10.16 6.98
CA GLN A 34 2.08 9.69 7.58
C GLN A 34 1.03 9.34 6.50
N LYS A 35 0.94 10.15 5.43
CA LYS A 35 0.05 9.89 4.28
C LYS A 35 0.43 8.63 3.50
N THR A 36 1.73 8.33 3.37
CA THR A 36 2.21 7.09 2.73
C THR A 36 2.02 5.82 3.57
N PHE A 37 2.01 5.94 4.90
CA PHE A 37 1.79 4.79 5.79
C PHE A 37 0.30 4.41 5.86
N ALA A 38 -0.58 5.41 5.95
CA ALA A 38 -2.03 5.20 5.98
C ALA A 38 -2.58 4.56 4.68
N SER A 39 -2.01 4.93 3.53
CA SER A 39 -2.38 4.36 2.22
C SER A 39 -1.95 2.89 2.04
N GLY A 40 -0.85 2.47 2.69
CA GLY A 40 -0.41 1.08 2.67
C GLY A 40 -1.32 0.15 3.48
N LEU A 41 -1.73 0.56 4.69
CA LEU A 41 -2.62 -0.25 5.52
C LEU A 41 -4.03 -0.38 4.93
N CYS A 42 -4.57 0.67 4.30
CA CYS A 42 -5.92 0.61 3.71
C CYS A 42 -6.00 -0.34 2.49
N THR A 43 -4.90 -0.46 1.74
CA THR A 43 -4.78 -1.38 0.61
C THR A 43 -4.83 -2.83 1.10
N ASN A 44 -4.05 -3.16 2.14
CA ASN A 44 -4.04 -4.50 2.75
C ASN A 44 -5.41 -4.85 3.35
N HIS A 45 -6.04 -3.92 4.07
CA HIS A 45 -7.38 -4.13 4.63
C HIS A 45 -8.43 -4.39 3.55
N THR A 46 -8.36 -3.66 2.43
CA THR A 46 -9.29 -3.86 1.30
C THR A 46 -9.13 -5.25 0.69
N ILE A 47 -7.89 -5.70 0.49
CA ILE A 47 -7.60 -7.05 -0.05
C ILE A 47 -8.11 -8.13 0.90
N LEU A 48 -7.84 -8.02 2.21
CA LEU A 48 -8.31 -8.99 3.20
C LEU A 48 -9.84 -9.07 3.27
N LYS A 49 -10.52 -7.92 3.22
CA LYS A 49 -12.00 -7.86 3.18
C LYS A 49 -12.54 -8.54 1.92
N LEU A 50 -11.93 -8.28 0.77
CA LEU A 50 -12.30 -8.90 -0.49
C LEU A 50 -12.10 -10.42 -0.45
N MET A 51 -10.96 -10.90 0.07
CA MET A 51 -10.68 -12.33 0.23
C MET A 51 -11.74 -13.01 1.11
N LEU A 52 -12.05 -12.43 2.26
CA LEU A 52 -13.09 -12.95 3.16
C LEU A 52 -14.44 -13.04 2.45
N GLN A 53 -14.84 -11.99 1.74
CA GLN A 53 -16.10 -11.94 1.03
C GLN A 53 -16.20 -13.03 -0.05
N VAL A 54 -15.15 -13.21 -0.86
CA VAL A 54 -15.13 -14.21 -1.93
C VAL A 54 -15.13 -15.63 -1.36
N ILE A 55 -14.33 -15.89 -0.31
CA ILE A 55 -14.25 -17.22 0.31
C ILE A 55 -15.60 -17.60 0.94
N VAL A 56 -16.21 -16.71 1.73
CA VAL A 56 -17.50 -16.95 2.37
C VAL A 56 -18.58 -17.21 1.31
N TYR A 57 -18.60 -16.42 0.24
CA TYR A 57 -19.54 -16.62 -0.86
C TYR A 57 -19.34 -17.97 -1.55
N ALA A 58 -18.10 -18.38 -1.81
CA ALA A 58 -17.80 -19.65 -2.46
C ALA A 58 -18.24 -20.86 -1.61
N VAL A 59 -18.00 -20.82 -0.29
CA VAL A 59 -18.45 -21.87 0.64
C VAL A 59 -19.97 -21.92 0.69
N TRP A 60 -20.63 -20.76 0.80
CA TRP A 60 -22.09 -20.68 0.80
C TRP A 60 -22.68 -21.23 -0.51
N ARG A 61 -22.12 -20.83 -1.65
CA ARG A 61 -22.56 -21.27 -2.98
C ARG A 61 -22.44 -22.78 -3.13
N GLU A 62 -21.33 -23.36 -2.69
CA GLU A 62 -21.13 -24.81 -2.75
C GLU A 62 -22.10 -25.56 -1.84
N ARG A 63 -22.29 -25.11 -0.60
CA ARG A 63 -23.28 -25.72 0.31
C ARG A 63 -24.68 -25.70 -0.32
N ASN A 64 -25.09 -24.57 -0.87
CA ASN A 64 -26.40 -24.45 -1.52
C ASN A 64 -26.51 -25.34 -2.74
N GLY A 65 -25.46 -25.44 -3.57
CA GLY A 65 -25.42 -26.37 -4.70
C GLY A 65 -25.63 -27.83 -4.28
N ARG A 66 -24.99 -28.26 -3.18
CA ARG A 66 -25.13 -29.62 -2.64
C ARG A 66 -26.56 -29.95 -2.20
N ILE A 67 -27.29 -29.01 -1.62
CA ILE A 67 -28.68 -29.23 -1.17
C ILE A 67 -29.57 -29.64 -2.35
N PHE A 68 -29.35 -29.05 -3.53
CA PHE A 68 -30.22 -29.27 -4.69
C PHE A 68 -29.68 -30.29 -5.70
N SER A 69 -28.37 -30.53 -5.74
CA SER A 69 -27.74 -31.39 -6.76
C SER A 69 -27.13 -32.68 -6.19
N ALA A 70 -27.01 -32.82 -4.86
CA ALA A 70 -26.30 -33.90 -4.14
C ALA A 70 -24.83 -34.14 -4.56
N SER A 71 -24.32 -33.44 -5.57
CA SER A 71 -22.97 -33.50 -6.08
C SER A 71 -22.05 -32.56 -5.29
N SER A 72 -20.88 -33.04 -4.88
CA SER A 72 -19.83 -32.22 -4.30
C SER A 72 -18.87 -31.74 -5.38
N THR A 73 -18.61 -30.44 -5.46
CA THR A 73 -17.49 -29.94 -6.26
C THR A 73 -16.17 -30.26 -5.53
N PRO A 74 -15.10 -30.61 -6.28
CA PRO A 74 -13.81 -30.88 -5.66
C PRO A 74 -13.22 -29.58 -5.11
N LEU A 75 -12.52 -29.67 -3.97
CA LEU A 75 -11.92 -28.51 -3.30
C LEU A 75 -10.99 -27.71 -4.23
N SER A 76 -10.25 -28.39 -5.11
CA SER A 76 -9.37 -27.76 -6.10
C SER A 76 -10.13 -26.85 -7.08
N ALA A 77 -11.35 -27.23 -7.49
CA ALA A 77 -12.16 -26.40 -8.37
C ALA A 77 -12.69 -25.16 -7.64
N VAL A 78 -13.14 -25.31 -6.39
CA VAL A 78 -13.60 -24.19 -5.56
C VAL A 78 -12.45 -23.21 -5.30
N LYS A 79 -11.27 -23.73 -4.94
CA LYS A 79 -10.06 -22.93 -4.74
C LYS A 79 -9.68 -22.13 -5.99
N ARG A 80 -9.64 -22.79 -7.15
CA ARG A 80 -9.34 -22.13 -8.43
C ARG A 80 -10.36 -21.05 -8.78
N ALA A 81 -11.64 -21.27 -8.47
CA ALA A 81 -12.69 -20.29 -8.70
C ALA A 81 -12.55 -19.06 -7.77
N VAL A 82 -12.23 -19.26 -6.49
CA VAL A 82 -11.96 -18.18 -5.53
C VAL A 82 -10.77 -17.34 -5.97
N ASP A 83 -9.66 -18.00 -6.29
CA ASP A 83 -8.40 -17.38 -6.70
C ASP A 83 -8.59 -16.56 -7.99
N ARG A 84 -9.29 -17.11 -9.00
CA ARG A 84 -9.66 -16.37 -10.21
C ARG A 84 -10.55 -15.17 -9.92
N THR A 85 -11.57 -15.33 -9.07
CA THR A 85 -12.49 -14.24 -8.72
C THR A 85 -11.76 -13.10 -8.03
N ILE A 86 -10.83 -13.42 -7.11
CA ILE A 86 -10.03 -12.39 -6.44
C ILE A 86 -9.19 -11.64 -7.47
N ARG A 87 -8.44 -12.35 -8.34
CA ARG A 87 -7.62 -11.70 -9.36
C ARG A 87 -8.43 -10.81 -10.31
N ASP A 88 -9.58 -11.28 -10.80
CA ASP A 88 -10.45 -10.49 -11.68
C ASP A 88 -10.92 -9.19 -11.00
N ARG A 89 -11.26 -9.26 -9.71
CA ARG A 89 -11.63 -8.06 -8.94
C ARG A 89 -10.44 -7.13 -8.72
N LEU A 90 -9.26 -7.67 -8.41
CA LEU A 90 -8.05 -6.86 -8.24
C LEU A 90 -7.64 -6.16 -9.54
N LEU A 91 -7.82 -6.81 -10.69
CA LEU A 91 -7.56 -6.24 -12.02
C LEU A 91 -8.59 -5.16 -12.42
N SER A 92 -9.79 -5.21 -11.86
CA SER A 92 -10.83 -4.20 -12.15
C SER A 92 -10.55 -2.84 -11.51
N PHE A 93 -9.63 -2.76 -10.54
CA PHE A 93 -9.25 -1.48 -9.97
C PHE A 93 -8.41 -0.67 -10.97
N PRO A 94 -8.68 0.64 -11.12
CA PRO A 94 -7.87 1.50 -11.97
C PRO A 94 -6.43 1.48 -11.48
N ALA A 95 -5.49 1.61 -12.42
CA ALA A 95 -4.06 1.70 -12.10
C ALA A 95 -3.86 2.81 -11.06
N SER A 96 -3.55 2.39 -9.84
CA SER A 96 -3.27 3.32 -8.76
C SER A 96 -1.87 3.86 -8.95
N ASP A 97 -1.69 5.17 -8.77
CA ASP A 97 -0.38 5.85 -8.73
C ASP A 97 0.47 5.43 -7.49
N SER A 98 0.09 4.32 -6.84
CA SER A 98 0.75 3.77 -5.68
C SER A 98 1.88 2.83 -6.13
N ARG A 99 2.94 2.82 -5.32
CA ARG A 99 4.21 2.14 -5.62
C ARG A 99 4.10 0.61 -5.80
N ARG A 100 2.99 -0.01 -5.40
CA ARG A 100 2.74 -1.45 -5.58
C ARG A 100 1.31 -1.65 -6.06
N SER A 101 1.14 -2.52 -7.05
CA SER A 101 -0.20 -2.90 -7.51
C SER A 101 -0.91 -3.77 -6.45
N PHE A 102 -2.24 -3.72 -6.41
CA PHE A 102 -3.03 -4.59 -5.53
C PHE A 102 -2.73 -6.08 -5.77
N LEU A 103 -2.40 -6.44 -7.01
CA LEU A 103 -2.09 -7.80 -7.44
C LEU A 103 -0.72 -8.26 -6.90
N GLU A 104 0.28 -7.38 -6.91
CA GLU A 104 1.60 -7.62 -6.32
C GLU A 104 1.51 -7.81 -4.80
N VAL A 105 0.68 -7.00 -4.13
CA VAL A 105 0.42 -7.14 -2.69
C VAL A 105 -0.26 -8.48 -2.40
N TYR A 106 -1.26 -8.86 -3.21
CA TYR A 106 -1.93 -10.15 -3.11
C TYR A 106 -0.95 -11.33 -3.24
N PHE A 107 -0.07 -11.33 -4.25
CA PHE A 107 0.95 -12.37 -4.40
C PHE A 107 1.96 -12.39 -3.25
N SER A 108 2.30 -11.23 -2.68
CA SER A 108 3.18 -11.17 -1.51
C SER A 108 2.56 -11.80 -0.25
N CYS A 109 1.24 -11.77 -0.13
CA CYS A 109 0.53 -12.37 1.01
C CYS A 109 0.32 -13.88 0.85
N ILE A 110 0.44 -14.40 -0.37
CA ILE A 110 0.07 -15.77 -0.72
C ILE A 110 1.25 -16.38 -1.47
N SER A 111 2.37 -16.59 -0.77
CA SER A 111 3.61 -17.20 -1.29
C SER A 111 3.41 -18.62 -1.86
N SER A 112 2.21 -19.18 -1.85
CA SER A 112 1.89 -20.44 -2.50
C SER A 112 0.47 -20.38 -3.09
N PRO A 113 0.27 -20.58 -4.41
CA PRO A 113 -1.05 -20.56 -5.02
C PRO A 113 -1.98 -21.58 -4.34
N ILE A 114 -3.22 -21.17 -4.07
CA ILE A 114 -4.21 -21.93 -3.27
C ILE A 114 -4.74 -23.15 -4.01
#